data_AF-A0AA37DG42-F1
#
_entry.id   AF-A0AA37DG42-F1
#
_cell.length_a   1.000
_cell.length_b   1.000
_cell.length_c   1.000
_cell.angle_alpha   90.00
_cell.angle_beta   90.00
_cell.angle_gamma   90.00
#
_symmetry.space_group_name_H-M   'P 1'
#
loop_
_entity.id
_entity.type
_entity.pdbx_description
1 polymer ?
#
loop_
_entity_poly.entity_id
_entity_poly.type
_entity_poly.pdbx_seq_one_letter_code
_entity_poly.pdbx_strand_id
1 'polypeptide(L)'
;MTEQEQKYLAARFAEIGAKYGIPIRTCCENASLAQCGVDVSGCMTKAVLEAAADCQLTVPKKKKSPRAQCSCLLGADIGMYNSCPHGCIYCYANYDRRTVEQNVKLHDPASPFLIGGFRKGDKIIEVRQESYINRQISLF
;
A
#
# COMPACT_ATOMS: atom_id res chain seq x y z
N MET A 1 -22.92 -3.20 -3.75
CA MET A 1 -22.60 -4.54 -4.26
C MET A 1 -23.04 -5.55 -3.22
N THR A 2 -23.86 -6.52 -3.60
CA THR A 2 -24.34 -7.58 -2.71
C THR A 2 -23.26 -8.63 -2.49
N GLU A 3 -23.41 -9.47 -1.46
CA GLU A 3 -22.48 -10.59 -1.21
C GLU A 3 -22.46 -11.60 -2.39
N GLN A 4 -23.61 -11.80 -3.04
CA GLN A 4 -23.70 -12.65 -4.23
C GLN A 4 -22.91 -12.06 -5.40
N GLU A 5 -23.01 -10.75 -5.64
CA GLU A 5 -22.22 -10.07 -6.67
C GLU A 5 -20.72 -10.14 -6.38
N GLN A 6 -20.31 -9.95 -5.12
CA GLN A 6 -18.91 -10.10 -4.69
C GLN A 6 -18.37 -11.50 -4.98
N LYS A 7 -19.11 -12.54 -4.57
CA LYS A 7 -18.74 -13.95 -4.80
C LYS A 7 -18.66 -14.28 -6.28
N TYR A 8 -19.62 -13.79 -7.07
CA TYR A 8 -19.62 -13.95 -8.52
C TYR A 8 -18.36 -13.34 -9.15
N LEU A 9 -18.07 -12.07 -8.85
CA LEU A 9 -16.90 -11.38 -9.40
C LEU A 9 -15.60 -12.04 -8.95
N ALA A 10 -15.47 -12.38 -7.67
CA ALA A 10 -14.28 -13.04 -7.14
C ALA A 10 -14.01 -14.38 -7.84
N ALA A 11 -15.06 -15.20 -8.03
CA ALA A 11 -14.93 -16.48 -8.74
C ALA A 11 -14.52 -16.28 -10.20
N ARG A 12 -15.13 -15.32 -10.91
CA ARG A 12 -14.76 -15.02 -12.31
C ARG A 12 -13.34 -14.50 -12.43
N PHE A 13 -12.88 -13.65 -11.51
CA PHE A 13 -11.50 -13.20 -11.48
C PHE A 13 -10.53 -14.35 -11.20
N ALA A 14 -10.83 -15.21 -10.22
CA ALA A 14 -9.98 -16.35 -9.89
C ALA A 14 -9.84 -17.31 -11.08
N GLU A 15 -10.93 -17.61 -11.78
CA GLU A 15 -10.94 -18.45 -12.99
C GLU A 15 -10.06 -17.86 -14.11
N ILE A 16 -10.23 -16.57 -14.41
CA ILE A 16 -9.44 -15.89 -15.44
C ILE A 16 -7.97 -15.80 -15.02
N GLY A 17 -7.70 -15.43 -13.77
CA GLY A 17 -6.37 -15.34 -13.21
C GLY A 17 -5.63 -16.67 -13.31
N ALA A 18 -6.27 -17.76 -12.88
CA ALA A 18 -5.73 -19.12 -12.98
C ALA A 18 -5.38 -19.51 -14.43
N LYS A 19 -6.25 -19.18 -15.40
CA LYS A 19 -6.00 -19.44 -16.83
C LYS A 19 -4.71 -18.79 -17.34
N TYR A 20 -4.34 -17.63 -16.79
CA TYR A 20 -3.16 -16.88 -17.21
C TYR A 20 -2.00 -16.90 -16.20
N GLY A 21 -2.09 -17.70 -15.15
CA GLY A 21 -1.06 -17.76 -14.10
C GLY A 21 -0.94 -16.50 -13.24
N ILE A 22 -2.01 -15.70 -13.16
CA ILE A 22 -2.08 -14.47 -12.36
C ILE A 22 -2.85 -14.77 -11.07
N PRO A 23 -2.18 -14.84 -9.90
CA PRO A 23 -2.87 -15.08 -8.63
C PRO A 23 -3.74 -13.87 -8.25
N ILE A 24 -4.99 -14.14 -7.89
CA ILE A 24 -5.92 -13.10 -7.44
C ILE A 24 -5.88 -13.01 -5.92
N ARG A 25 -5.63 -11.80 -5.43
CA ARG A 25 -5.60 -11.48 -4.00
C ARG A 25 -6.58 -10.37 -3.67
N THR A 26 -7.23 -10.48 -2.52
CA THR A 26 -8.11 -9.42 -2.03
C THR A 26 -7.42 -8.54 -1.00
N CYS A 27 -7.84 -7.28 -0.89
CA CYS A 27 -7.31 -6.32 0.07
C CYS A 27 -8.41 -5.88 1.03
N CYS A 28 -8.34 -6.30 2.30
CA CYS A 28 -9.34 -6.00 3.32
C CYS A 28 -10.77 -6.47 2.99
N GLU A 29 -10.93 -7.52 2.18
CA GLU A 29 -12.25 -8.09 1.87
C GLU A 29 -12.59 -9.26 2.80
N ASN A 30 -13.85 -9.71 2.73
CA ASN A 30 -14.34 -10.82 3.53
C ASN A 30 -13.57 -12.12 3.25
N ALA A 31 -13.14 -12.80 4.32
CA ALA A 31 -12.44 -14.08 4.26
C ALA A 31 -13.27 -15.19 3.58
N SER A 32 -14.61 -15.07 3.56
CA SER A 32 -15.49 -16.00 2.85
C SER A 32 -15.19 -16.11 1.36
N LEU A 33 -14.57 -15.09 0.75
CA LEU A 33 -14.18 -15.13 -0.66
C LEU A 33 -13.08 -16.16 -0.94
N ALA A 34 -12.36 -16.66 0.07
CA ALA A 34 -11.40 -17.75 -0.11
C ALA A 34 -12.02 -18.98 -0.80
N GLN A 35 -13.32 -19.23 -0.56
CA GLN A 35 -14.07 -20.31 -1.21
C GLN A 35 -14.18 -20.16 -2.75
N CYS A 36 -13.96 -18.95 -3.26
CA CYS A 36 -13.97 -18.62 -4.68
C CYS A 36 -12.58 -18.81 -5.34
N GLY A 37 -11.58 -19.32 -4.61
CA GLY A 37 -10.23 -19.51 -5.13
C GLY A 37 -9.37 -18.24 -5.16
N VAL A 38 -9.76 -17.19 -4.43
CA VAL A 38 -8.93 -15.98 -4.24
C VAL A 38 -8.13 -16.07 -2.95
N ASP A 39 -6.92 -15.52 -2.97
CA ASP A 39 -6.05 -15.45 -1.81
C ASP A 39 -6.44 -14.24 -0.93
N VAL A 40 -6.96 -14.53 0.26
CA VAL A 40 -7.39 -13.54 1.26
C VAL A 40 -6.33 -13.28 2.33
N SER A 41 -5.11 -13.79 2.15
CA SER A 41 -4.03 -13.65 3.15
C SER A 41 -3.48 -12.23 3.24
N GLY A 42 -3.76 -11.37 2.25
CA GLY A 42 -3.36 -9.96 2.18
C GLY A 42 -2.26 -9.66 1.17
N CYS A 43 -2.23 -8.43 0.67
CA CYS A 43 -1.36 -8.03 -0.45
C CYS A 43 0.07 -7.62 -0.05
N MET A 44 0.29 -7.20 1.19
CA MET A 44 1.60 -6.71 1.69
C MET A 44 1.99 -7.40 2.99
N THR A 45 1.80 -8.72 3.05
CA THR A 45 2.20 -9.52 4.23
C THR A 45 3.72 -9.66 4.31
N LYS A 46 4.22 -10.11 5.46
CA LYS A 46 5.64 -10.46 5.63
C LYS A 46 6.12 -11.40 4.51
N ALA A 47 5.39 -12.49 4.26
CA ALA A 47 5.76 -13.48 3.25
C ALA A 47 5.81 -12.90 1.83
N VAL A 48 4.86 -12.03 1.46
CA VAL A 48 4.89 -11.35 0.15
C VAL A 48 6.10 -10.43 0.02
N LEU A 49 6.41 -9.67 1.07
CA LEU A 49 7.55 -8.75 1.07
C LEU A 49 8.89 -9.51 1.05
N GLU A 50 9.02 -10.60 1.80
CA GLU A 50 10.20 -11.46 1.78
C GLU A 50 10.44 -12.08 0.40
N ALA A 51 9.38 -12.58 -0.23
CA ALA A 51 9.46 -13.14 -1.59
C ALA A 51 9.83 -12.08 -2.64
N ALA A 52 9.29 -10.86 -2.52
CA ALA A 52 9.56 -9.78 -3.46
C ALA A 52 10.97 -9.18 -3.31
N ALA A 53 11.46 -9.09 -2.07
CA ALA A 53 12.76 -8.51 -1.75
C ALA A 53 13.90 -9.55 -1.69
N ASP A 54 13.58 -10.83 -1.87
CA ASP A 54 14.51 -11.96 -1.73
C ASP A 54 15.34 -11.89 -0.43
N CYS A 55 14.64 -11.66 0.68
CA CYS A 55 15.28 -11.56 1.99
C CYS A 55 14.37 -12.05 3.11
N GLN A 56 14.96 -12.35 4.27
CA GLN A 56 14.21 -12.67 5.47
C GLN A 56 13.99 -11.41 6.32
N LEU A 57 12.82 -11.27 6.94
CA LEU A 57 12.44 -10.14 7.77
C LEU A 57 12.22 -10.56 9.23
N THR A 58 12.97 -9.95 10.15
CA THR A 58 12.77 -10.05 11.60
C THR A 58 11.89 -8.89 12.07
N VAL A 59 10.58 -9.11 12.07
CA VAL A 59 9.59 -8.09 12.43
C VAL A 59 9.40 -8.03 13.96
N PRO A 60 9.46 -6.84 14.59
CA PRO A 60 9.17 -6.69 16.01
C PRO A 60 7.75 -7.12 16.37
N LYS A 61 7.56 -7.90 17.45
CA LYS A 61 6.23 -8.37 17.91
C LYS A 61 5.22 -7.25 18.17
N LYS A 62 5.69 -6.05 18.52
CA LYS A 62 4.86 -4.86 18.75
C LYS A 62 4.31 -4.23 17.46
N LYS A 63 4.82 -4.63 16.29
CA LYS A 63 4.39 -4.07 15.01
C LYS A 63 2.98 -4.57 14.72
N LYS A 64 2.05 -3.61 14.64
CA LYS A 64 0.66 -3.85 14.24
C LYS A 64 0.49 -3.53 12.76
N SER A 65 -0.48 -4.20 12.15
CA SER A 65 -0.95 -3.84 10.82
C SER A 65 -1.46 -2.39 10.78
N PRO A 66 -1.28 -1.66 9.66
CA PRO A 66 -1.84 -0.32 9.49
C PRO A 66 -3.37 -0.26 9.63
N ARG A 67 -4.07 -1.37 9.37
CA ARG A 67 -5.54 -1.46 9.46
C ARG A 67 -5.93 -2.71 10.22
N ALA A 68 -6.93 -2.59 11.10
CA ALA A 68 -7.42 -3.72 11.91
C ALA A 68 -7.86 -4.93 11.06
N GLN A 69 -8.35 -4.67 9.84
CA GLN A 69 -8.87 -5.68 8.92
C GLN A 69 -7.82 -6.16 7.88
N CYS A 70 -6.55 -5.72 7.95
CA CYS A 70 -5.49 -6.21 7.06
C CYS A 70 -4.40 -6.95 7.84
N SER A 71 -3.74 -7.90 7.18
CA SER A 71 -2.47 -8.54 7.56
C SER A 71 -1.23 -7.80 7.01
N CYS A 72 -1.43 -6.64 6.40
CA CYS A 72 -0.39 -5.81 5.80
C CYS A 72 0.68 -5.47 6.85
N LEU A 73 1.96 -5.71 6.54
CA LEU A 73 3.06 -5.49 7.48
C LEU A 73 3.45 -4.01 7.56
N LEU A 74 3.55 -3.36 6.41
CA LEU A 74 3.98 -1.97 6.26
C LEU A 74 2.84 -1.14 5.65
N GLY A 75 2.86 0.15 5.97
CA GLY A 75 1.94 1.13 5.43
C GLY A 75 2.48 2.51 5.73
N ALA A 76 2.89 3.22 4.68
CA ALA A 76 3.30 4.61 4.72
C ALA A 76 2.73 5.28 3.47
N ASP A 77 2.24 6.51 3.62
CA ASP A 77 1.92 7.33 2.48
C ASP A 77 3.24 7.84 1.87
N ILE A 78 3.31 7.88 0.55
CA ILE A 78 4.49 8.30 -0.22
C ILE A 78 4.27 9.64 -0.93
N GLY A 79 3.15 10.32 -0.71
CA GLY A 79 2.89 11.57 -1.41
C GLY A 79 1.80 12.45 -0.81
N MET A 80 1.37 13.42 -1.62
CA MET A 80 0.30 14.34 -1.32
C MET A 80 -0.57 14.51 -2.57
N TYR A 81 -1.88 14.54 -2.41
CA TYR A 81 -2.80 14.79 -3.53
C TYR A 81 -2.65 16.20 -4.09
N ASN A 82 -3.06 16.37 -5.34
CA ASN A 82 -3.01 17.62 -6.09
C ASN A 82 -1.62 18.29 -6.04
N SER A 83 -0.55 17.51 -6.20
CA SER A 83 0.84 18.00 -6.11
C SER A 83 1.65 17.75 -7.38
N CYS A 84 1.20 16.85 -8.26
CA CYS A 84 1.96 16.45 -9.44
C CYS A 84 1.53 17.27 -10.69
N PRO A 85 2.44 17.96 -11.39
CA PRO A 85 2.07 18.84 -12.51
C PRO A 85 1.76 18.11 -13.84
N HIS A 86 1.87 16.78 -13.90
CA HIS A 86 1.73 16.03 -15.16
C HIS A 86 0.32 16.07 -15.79
N GLY A 87 -0.72 16.41 -15.02
CA GLY A 87 -2.07 16.62 -15.57
C GLY A 87 -2.72 15.38 -16.21
N CYS A 88 -2.35 14.18 -15.76
CA CYS A 88 -2.88 12.93 -16.33
C CYS A 88 -4.41 12.84 -16.15
N ILE A 89 -5.13 12.56 -17.25
CA ILE A 89 -6.60 12.54 -17.31
C ILE A 89 -7.23 11.55 -16.31
N TYR A 90 -6.54 10.44 -16.02
CA TYR A 90 -7.03 9.37 -15.15
C TYR A 90 -6.31 9.32 -13.79
N CYS A 91 -5.72 10.43 -13.36
CA CYS A 91 -5.04 10.48 -12.06
C CYS A 91 -6.04 10.61 -10.92
N TYR A 92 -6.16 9.58 -10.08
CA TYR A 92 -7.00 9.66 -8.88
C TYR A 92 -6.43 10.66 -7.84
N ALA A 93 -5.11 10.86 -7.82
CA ALA A 93 -4.42 11.71 -6.86
C ALA A 93 -4.44 13.20 -7.21
N ASN A 94 -4.74 13.57 -8.46
CA ASN A 94 -4.79 14.96 -8.95
C ASN A 94 -6.16 15.26 -9.55
N TYR A 95 -7.16 15.36 -8.68
CA TYR A 95 -8.55 15.56 -9.09
C TYR A 95 -8.91 17.05 -9.29
N ASP A 96 -8.08 17.99 -8.85
CA ASP A 96 -8.29 19.43 -9.09
C ASP A 96 -7.04 20.13 -9.64
N ARG A 97 -7.12 20.53 -10.91
CA ARG A 97 -6.05 21.20 -11.63
C ARG A 97 -5.68 22.56 -11.03
N ARG A 98 -6.65 23.33 -10.52
CA ARG A 98 -6.35 24.66 -9.94
C ARG A 98 -5.54 24.51 -8.66
N THR A 99 -5.93 23.57 -7.79
CA THR A 99 -5.15 23.24 -6.59
C THR A 99 -3.75 22.74 -6.95
N VAL A 100 -3.59 21.91 -7.98
CA VAL A 100 -2.25 21.49 -8.45
C VAL A 100 -1.38 22.68 -8.82
N GLU A 101 -1.89 23.60 -9.64
CA GLU A 101 -1.14 24.79 -10.08
C GLU A 101 -0.76 25.71 -8.92
N GLN A 102 -1.56 25.78 -7.85
CA GLN A 102 -1.25 26.53 -6.64
C GLN A 102 -0.21 25.81 -5.78
N ASN A 103 -0.38 24.50 -5.57
CA ASN A 103 0.52 23.68 -4.76
C ASN A 103 1.93 23.65 -5.35
N VAL A 104 2.08 23.43 -6.66
CA VAL A 104 3.40 23.37 -7.31
C VAL A 104 4.23 24.64 -7.06
N LYS A 105 3.60 25.81 -6.95
CA LYS A 105 4.28 27.08 -6.65
C LYS A 105 4.83 27.16 -5.22
N LEU A 106 4.33 26.32 -4.31
CA LEU A 106 4.78 26.23 -2.93
C LEU A 106 5.92 25.21 -2.75
N HIS A 107 6.35 24.52 -3.82
CA HIS A 107 7.49 23.62 -3.73
C HIS A 107 8.77 24.39 -3.36
N ASP A 108 9.49 23.89 -2.37
CA ASP A 108 10.77 24.41 -1.92
C ASP A 108 11.77 23.25 -1.88
N PRO A 109 12.80 23.22 -2.74
CA PRO A 109 13.82 22.17 -2.74
C PRO A 109 14.62 22.05 -1.43
N ALA A 110 14.63 23.09 -0.59
CA ALA A 110 15.27 23.05 0.72
C ALA A 110 14.35 22.50 1.83
N SER A 111 13.05 22.35 1.53
CA SER A 111 12.06 21.81 2.46
C SER A 111 12.03 20.27 2.38
N PRO A 112 11.87 19.56 3.52
CA PRO A 112 11.69 18.11 3.50
C PRO A 112 10.29 17.68 3.01
N PHE A 113 9.38 18.63 2.78
CA PHE A 113 8.03 18.36 2.28
C PHE A 113 8.00 18.40 0.76
N LEU A 114 7.11 17.59 0.17
CA LEU A 114 6.88 17.64 -1.28
C LEU A 114 6.40 19.03 -1.74
N ILE A 115 5.52 19.66 -0.95
CA ILE A 115 4.95 20.99 -1.21
C ILE A 115 4.84 21.77 0.10
N GLY A 116 5.24 23.04 0.09
CA GLY A 116 5.17 23.94 1.23
C GLY A 116 6.21 23.62 2.31
N GLY A 117 5.87 23.98 3.55
CA GLY A 117 6.71 23.73 4.71
C GLY A 117 5.90 23.64 5.99
N PHE A 118 6.60 23.61 7.12
CA PHE A 118 5.99 23.50 8.44
C PHE A 118 4.93 24.57 8.69
N ARG A 119 3.79 24.15 9.20
CA ARG A 119 2.68 25.02 9.61
C ARG A 119 2.56 25.04 11.13
N LYS A 120 2.03 26.15 11.64
CA LYS A 120 1.71 26.26 13.07
C LYS A 120 0.69 25.17 13.44
N GLY A 121 1.08 24.27 14.34
CA GLY A 121 0.25 23.14 14.79
C GLY A 121 0.68 21.78 14.25
N ASP A 122 1.62 21.73 13.30
CA ASP A 122 2.20 20.47 12.85
C ASP A 122 2.93 19.78 14.00
N LYS A 123 2.76 18.45 14.09
CA LYS A 123 3.47 17.60 15.05
C LYS A 123 4.57 16.85 14.31
N ILE A 124 5.81 17.28 14.53
CA ILE A 124 6.98 16.58 14.01
C ILE A 124 7.29 15.44 14.98
N ILE A 125 7.20 14.21 14.48
CA ILE A 125 7.50 13.01 15.26
C ILE A 125 8.72 12.37 14.61
N GLU A 126 9.78 12.19 15.40
CA GLU A 126 10.92 11.42 14.97
C GLU A 126 10.55 9.93 14.95
N VAL A 127 10.51 9.35 13.75
CA VAL A 127 10.17 7.95 13.56
C VAL A 127 11.46 7.15 13.50
N ARG A 128 11.61 6.17 14.39
CA ARG A 128 12.74 5.24 14.37
C ARG A 128 12.63 4.33 13.14
N GLN A 129 13.43 4.61 12.11
CA GLN A 129 13.52 3.83 10.88
C GLN A 129 14.56 2.73 11.06
N GLU A 130 14.12 1.51 11.40
CA GLU A 130 15.01 0.36 11.54
C GLU A 130 14.82 -0.61 10.38
N SER A 131 15.93 -1.16 9.88
CA SER A 131 15.84 -2.27 8.94
C SER A 131 15.38 -3.53 9.66
N TYR A 132 14.39 -4.21 9.11
CA TYR A 132 13.97 -5.54 9.56
C TYR A 132 14.66 -6.66 8.79
N ILE A 133 15.55 -6.35 7.84
CA ILE A 133 16.24 -7.37 7.05
C ILE A 133 17.15 -8.17 7.97
N ASN A 134 16.90 -9.49 8.01
CA ASN A 134 17.80 -10.43 8.63
C ASN A 134 18.95 -10.73 7.68
N ARG A 135 20.16 -10.30 8.08
CA ARG A 135 21.40 -10.51 7.32
C ARG A 135 22.16 -11.76 7.76
N GLN A 136 21.61 -12.53 8.70
CA GLN A 136 22.23 -13.77 9.13
C GLN A 136 22.07 -14.84 8.05
N ILE A 137 23.19 -15.40 7.61
CA ILE A 137 23.21 -16.54 6.70
C ILE A 137 22.63 -17.74 7.47
N SER A 138 21.53 -18.31 6.97
CA SER A 138 21.05 -19.61 7.45
C SER A 138 21.81 -20.70 6.74
N LEU A 139 22.49 -21.57 7.49
CA LEU A 139 23.19 -22.75 6.95
C LEU A 139 22.28 -23.99 6.85
N PHE A 140 20.98 -23.81 7.13
CA PHE A 140 19.96 -24.85 7.17
C PHE A 140 18.64 -24.31 6.62
#